data_AF-A0A6P2B0C2-F1
#
_entry.id   AF-A0A6P2B0C2-F1
#
_cell.length_a   1.000
_cell.length_b   1.000
_cell.length_c   1.000
_cell.angle_alpha   90.00
_cell.angle_beta   90.00
_cell.angle_gamma   90.00
#
_symmetry.space_group_name_H-M   'P 1'
#
loop_
_entity.id
_entity.type
_entity.pdbx_description
1 polymer ?
#
loop_
_entity_poly.entity_id
_entity_poly.type
_entity_poly.pdbx_seq_one_letter_code
_entity_poly.pdbx_strand_id
1 'polypeptide(L)'
;MGRRAGAVTVSLDIWHLDIPEFLECQTESGDQRRKVYDLFPQIVIVDAFMRRVVAKQDWTLVDPYEVKQVLGIELAELWGDRFEIAYGEIEQACDEGRLKLFNRINARELFKMAMRTQVETGLPYMSFKDTINRANPNQHEGYIPATNLCTESFSNVVPGQYSHTCNLVSLNLANIGDDLPMHCETSVRILDNTIDLTHAPFQASQNHNDRYRTIGVGAMGLADWLAIRRLGYHHKEAISELFETIGYHTTRYSMELAQ
;
A
#
# COMPACT_ATOMS: atom_id res chain seq x y z
N MET A 1 29.89 -13.95 7.73
CA MET A 1 28.68 -13.78 6.91
C MET A 1 27.84 -12.67 7.52
N GLY A 2 27.86 -11.48 6.92
CA GLY A 2 27.11 -10.34 7.43
C GLY A 2 25.62 -10.57 7.23
N ARG A 3 24.88 -10.81 8.32
CA ARG A 3 23.42 -10.71 8.28
C ARG A 3 23.07 -9.23 8.13
N ARG A 4 22.42 -8.85 7.04
CA ARG A 4 21.85 -7.50 6.89
C ARG A 4 20.82 -7.29 8.00
N ALA A 5 20.77 -6.08 8.56
CA ALA A 5 19.66 -5.68 9.41
C ALA A 5 18.35 -5.84 8.62
N GLY A 6 17.30 -6.35 9.27
CA GLY A 6 15.98 -6.44 8.66
C GLY A 6 15.40 -5.05 8.47
N ALA A 7 14.66 -4.84 7.38
CA ALA A 7 13.87 -3.63 7.15
C ALA A 7 12.39 -3.99 7.27
N VAL A 8 11.63 -3.21 8.02
CA VAL A 8 10.21 -3.46 8.26
C VAL A 8 9.44 -2.16 8.12
N THR A 9 8.33 -2.22 7.38
CA THR A 9 7.35 -1.14 7.32
C THR A 9 6.21 -1.43 8.28
N VAL A 10 5.83 -0.42 9.07
CA VAL A 10 4.63 -0.45 9.91
C VAL A 10 3.64 0.54 9.33
N SER A 11 2.40 0.10 9.14
CA SER A 11 1.34 0.90 8.56
C SER A 11 0.31 1.26 9.63
N LEU A 12 -0.10 2.53 9.68
CA LEU A 12 -1.12 3.01 10.59
C LEU A 12 -2.18 3.81 9.82
N ASP A 13 -3.45 3.52 10.06
CA ASP A 13 -4.54 4.29 9.48
C ASP A 13 -4.56 5.74 9.99
N ILE A 14 -4.87 6.68 9.08
CA ILE A 14 -4.88 8.12 9.36
C ILE A 14 -5.91 8.58 10.40
N TRP A 15 -6.88 7.72 10.75
CA TRP A 15 -7.90 7.96 11.78
C TRP A 15 -7.50 7.43 13.17
N HIS A 16 -6.36 6.76 13.29
CA HIS A 16 -5.93 6.18 14.57
C HIS A 16 -5.58 7.27 15.60
N LEU A 17 -5.93 7.05 16.88
CA LEU A 17 -5.66 8.02 17.96
C LEU A 17 -4.18 8.44 18.07
N ASP A 18 -3.28 7.47 17.93
CA ASP A 18 -1.83 7.67 18.04
C ASP A 18 -1.15 8.21 16.76
N ILE A 19 -1.91 8.54 15.70
CA ILE A 19 -1.32 8.98 14.43
C ILE A 19 -0.37 10.19 14.57
N PRO A 20 -0.62 11.22 15.43
CA PRO A 20 0.30 12.34 15.54
C PRO A 20 1.65 11.90 16.12
N GLU A 21 1.64 11.01 17.11
CA GLU A 21 2.86 10.49 17.73
C GLU A 21 3.61 9.54 16.80
N PHE A 22 2.88 8.74 16.03
CA PHE A 22 3.45 7.88 14.99
C PHE A 22 4.21 8.67 13.92
N LEU A 23 3.72 9.86 13.54
CA LEU A 23 4.39 10.75 12.59
C LEU A 23 5.71 11.34 13.13
N GLU A 24 5.95 11.29 14.43
CA GLU A 24 7.19 11.80 15.05
C GLU A 24 8.22 10.69 15.29
N CYS A 25 7.91 9.42 15.06
CA CYS A 25 8.76 8.30 15.49
C CYS A 25 10.14 8.25 14.80
N GLN A 26 10.29 8.90 13.63
CA GLN A 26 11.52 8.96 12.85
C GLN A 26 12.20 10.33 12.89
N THR A 27 11.63 11.33 13.57
CA THR A 27 12.24 12.65 13.64
C THR A 27 13.42 12.64 14.63
N GLU A 28 14.49 13.35 14.30
CA GLU A 28 15.68 13.47 15.16
C GLU A 28 15.41 14.23 16.48
N SER A 29 14.42 15.11 16.49
CA SER A 29 14.02 15.90 17.67
C SER A 29 13.00 15.18 18.54
N GLY A 30 13.03 15.44 19.85
CA GLY A 30 12.03 14.96 20.82
C GLY A 30 12.57 13.88 21.76
N ASP A 31 11.67 13.18 22.46
CA ASP A 31 12.04 12.12 23.40
C ASP A 31 12.54 10.88 22.66
N GLN A 32 13.80 10.49 22.92
CA GLN A 32 14.45 9.33 22.32
C GLN A 32 13.71 8.01 22.58
N ARG A 33 12.93 7.91 23.67
CA ARG A 33 12.13 6.72 23.99
C ARG A 33 10.96 6.50 23.03
N ARG A 34 10.58 7.54 22.30
CA ARG A 34 9.49 7.53 21.30
C ARG A 34 10.01 7.35 19.87
N LYS A 35 11.32 7.11 19.70
CA LYS A 35 11.96 7.03 18.39
C LYS A 35 12.20 5.59 17.97
N VAL A 36 12.00 5.32 16.69
CA VAL A 36 12.15 3.97 16.11
C VAL A 36 12.83 4.06 14.74
N TYR A 37 14.14 4.31 14.76
CA TYR A 37 14.94 4.59 13.56
C TYR A 37 15.05 3.43 12.57
N ASP A 38 14.87 2.19 13.03
CA ASP A 38 14.98 0.97 12.19
C ASP A 38 13.66 0.57 11.51
N LEU A 39 12.56 1.32 11.71
CA LEU A 39 11.25 1.04 11.12
C LEU A 39 10.83 2.11 10.12
N PHE A 40 10.23 1.70 9.01
CA PHE A 40 9.74 2.62 7.98
C PHE A 40 8.24 2.87 8.19
N PRO A 41 7.80 4.04 8.69
CA PRO A 41 6.38 4.30 8.90
C PRO A 41 5.65 4.49 7.56
N GLN A 42 4.44 3.96 7.48
CA GLN A 42 3.49 4.17 6.39
C GLN A 42 2.17 4.66 7.00
N ILE A 43 1.56 5.67 6.39
CA ILE A 43 0.20 6.08 6.72
C ILE A 43 -0.78 5.58 5.67
N VAL A 44 -1.88 5.01 6.14
CA VAL A 44 -2.97 4.50 5.29
C VAL A 44 -4.06 5.55 5.23
N ILE A 45 -4.27 6.10 4.04
CA ILE A 45 -5.14 7.24 3.77
C ILE A 45 -6.41 6.78 3.06
N VAL A 46 -7.56 7.19 3.58
CA VAL A 46 -8.87 7.04 2.96
C VAL A 46 -9.28 8.33 2.22
N ASP A 47 -10.08 8.22 1.18
CA ASP A 47 -10.53 9.35 0.36
C ASP A 47 -11.30 10.38 1.22
N ALA A 48 -12.04 9.90 2.23
CA ALA A 48 -12.77 10.73 3.19
C ALA A 48 -11.87 11.74 3.93
N PHE A 49 -10.67 11.31 4.32
CA PHE A 49 -9.69 12.19 4.95
C PHE A 49 -9.23 13.29 3.98
N MET A 50 -8.89 12.92 2.74
CA MET A 50 -8.43 13.88 1.73
C MET A 50 -9.51 14.90 1.38
N ARG A 51 -10.78 14.50 1.32
CA ARG A 51 -11.91 15.43 1.16
C ARG A 51 -11.97 16.45 2.31
N ARG A 52 -11.75 16.02 3.56
CA ARG A 52 -11.71 16.93 4.72
C ARG A 52 -10.47 17.83 4.74
N VAL A 53 -9.32 17.36 4.26
CA VAL A 53 -8.11 18.20 4.05
C VAL A 53 -8.41 19.37 3.10
N VAL A 54 -9.06 19.08 1.97
CA VAL A 54 -9.48 20.09 0.99
C VAL A 54 -10.50 21.06 1.62
N ALA A 55 -11.52 20.51 2.29
CA ALA A 55 -12.59 21.28 2.92
C ALA A 55 -12.19 22.02 4.21
N LYS A 56 -10.97 21.78 4.74
CA LYS A 56 -10.49 22.30 6.04
C LYS A 56 -11.36 21.87 7.23
N GLN A 57 -11.95 20.70 7.15
CA GLN A 57 -12.81 20.15 8.21
C GLN A 57 -11.99 19.44 9.27
N ASP A 58 -12.63 19.20 10.41
CA ASP A 58 -12.05 18.41 11.48
C ASP A 58 -12.06 16.92 11.13
N TRP A 59 -11.09 16.22 11.69
CA TRP A 59 -10.90 14.79 11.59
C TRP A 59 -10.87 14.21 13.00
N THR A 60 -11.66 13.17 13.22
CA THR A 60 -11.80 12.52 14.52
C THR A 60 -10.85 11.33 14.59
N LEU A 61 -9.89 11.40 15.50
CA LEU A 61 -8.98 10.32 15.81
C LEU A 61 -9.59 9.45 16.91
N VAL A 62 -9.54 8.13 16.77
CA VAL A 62 -10.22 7.20 17.68
C VAL A 62 -9.35 5.99 18.04
N ASP A 63 -9.59 5.43 19.22
CA ASP A 63 -9.02 4.14 19.62
C ASP A 63 -9.78 2.98 18.94
N PRO A 64 -9.12 2.16 18.11
CA PRO A 64 -9.79 1.08 17.38
C PRO A 64 -10.38 0.02 18.31
N TYR A 65 -9.78 -0.20 19.48
CA TYR A 65 -10.26 -1.19 20.44
C TYR A 65 -11.58 -0.74 21.08
N GLU A 66 -11.68 0.51 21.55
CA GLU A 66 -12.91 1.08 22.10
C GLU A 66 -14.03 1.09 21.05
N VAL A 67 -13.74 1.51 19.82
CA VAL A 67 -14.70 1.49 18.70
C VAL A 67 -15.26 0.07 18.50
N LYS A 68 -14.39 -0.94 18.46
CA LYS A 68 -14.82 -2.34 18.31
C LYS A 68 -15.65 -2.83 19.51
N GLN A 69 -15.27 -2.51 20.74
CA GLN A 69 -15.98 -2.96 21.94
C GLN A 69 -17.36 -2.30 22.09
N VAL A 70 -17.47 -1.00 21.80
CA VAL A 70 -18.68 -0.22 22.05
C VAL A 70 -19.64 -0.27 20.86
N LEU A 71 -19.12 -0.30 19.63
CA LEU A 71 -19.92 -0.22 18.40
C LEU A 71 -19.93 -1.51 17.59
N GLY A 72 -19.03 -2.46 17.86
CA GLY A 72 -18.89 -3.67 17.04
C GLY A 72 -18.31 -3.41 15.65
N ILE A 73 -17.73 -2.23 15.42
CA ILE A 73 -17.19 -1.81 14.13
C ILE A 73 -15.69 -2.11 14.09
N GLU A 74 -15.26 -2.91 13.11
CA GLU A 74 -13.84 -3.10 12.78
C GLU A 74 -13.45 -2.12 11.66
N LEU A 75 -13.12 -0.89 12.03
CA LEU A 75 -12.92 0.21 11.08
C LEU A 75 -11.75 -0.06 10.11
N ALA A 76 -10.72 -0.77 10.56
CA ALA A 76 -9.56 -1.15 9.75
C ALA A 76 -9.92 -2.04 8.55
N GLU A 77 -11.04 -2.77 8.59
CA GLU A 77 -11.51 -3.60 7.47
C GLU A 77 -12.36 -2.83 6.45
N LEU A 78 -12.76 -1.61 6.77
CA LEU A 78 -13.65 -0.80 5.94
C LEU A 78 -12.87 0.14 5.02
N TRP A 79 -13.46 0.40 3.85
CA TRP A 79 -12.97 1.32 2.83
C TRP A 79 -14.14 1.85 2.00
N GLY A 80 -13.95 2.96 1.29
CA GLY A 80 -14.97 3.62 0.47
C GLY A 80 -16.25 3.99 1.25
N ASP A 81 -17.41 3.82 0.62
CA ASP A 81 -18.70 4.23 1.20
C ASP A 81 -19.00 3.53 2.53
N ARG A 82 -18.57 2.26 2.68
CA ARG A 82 -18.74 1.51 3.94
C ARG A 82 -17.94 2.12 5.08
N PHE A 83 -16.72 2.60 4.79
CA PHE A 83 -15.92 3.35 5.76
C PHE A 83 -16.62 4.65 6.14
N GLU A 84 -17.12 5.42 5.18
CA GLU A 84 -17.74 6.72 5.46
C GLU A 84 -18.99 6.63 6.32
N ILE A 85 -19.85 5.65 6.05
CA ILE A 85 -21.05 5.39 6.87
C ILE A 85 -20.65 5.06 8.30
N ALA A 86 -19.77 4.07 8.48
CA ALA A 86 -19.31 3.65 9.81
C ALA A 86 -18.57 4.77 10.55
N TYR A 87 -17.77 5.56 9.84
CA TYR A 87 -17.04 6.68 10.41
C TYR A 87 -17.99 7.79 10.89
N GLY A 88 -19.09 8.05 10.17
CA GLY A 88 -20.14 8.95 10.64
C GLY A 88 -20.82 8.47 11.93
N GLU A 89 -21.10 7.17 12.04
CA GLU A 89 -21.64 6.57 13.28
C GLU A 89 -20.66 6.69 14.46
N ILE A 90 -19.36 6.52 14.19
CA ILE A 90 -18.29 6.70 15.19
C ILE A 90 -18.26 8.15 15.67
N GLU A 91 -18.29 9.13 14.77
CA GLU A 91 -18.27 10.55 15.14
C GLU A 91 -19.51 10.94 15.95
N GLN A 92 -20.69 10.42 15.59
CA GLN A 92 -21.90 10.62 16.38
C GLN A 92 -21.76 9.99 17.78
N ALA A 93 -21.19 8.79 17.89
CA ALA A 93 -20.97 8.15 19.18
C ALA A 93 -19.98 8.92 20.08
N CYS A 94 -18.99 9.60 19.48
CA CYS A 94 -18.11 10.54 20.19
C CYS A 94 -18.91 11.74 20.73
N ASP A 95 -19.78 12.34 19.91
CA ASP A 95 -20.61 13.50 20.31
C ASP A 95 -21.63 13.15 21.41
N GLU A 96 -22.16 11.92 21.39
CA GLU A 96 -23.05 11.37 22.41
C GLU A 96 -22.32 10.97 23.71
N GLY A 97 -20.98 11.01 23.73
CA GLY A 97 -20.16 10.61 24.86
C GLY A 97 -20.11 9.09 25.10
N ARG A 98 -20.47 8.27 24.11
CA ARG A 98 -20.37 6.81 24.17
C ARG A 98 -18.93 6.32 23.98
N LEU A 99 -18.16 7.01 23.14
CA LEU A 99 -16.72 6.81 22.99
C LEU A 99 -15.97 7.88 23.79
N LYS A 100 -14.96 7.46 24.56
CA LYS A 100 -14.20 8.34 25.46
C LYS A 100 -12.78 8.60 24.95
N LEU A 101 -12.21 7.67 24.20
CA LEU A 101 -10.86 7.72 23.66
C LEU A 101 -10.89 8.26 22.23
N PHE A 102 -11.09 9.57 22.11
CA PHE A 102 -11.03 10.26 20.83
C PHE A 102 -10.37 11.64 20.96
N ASN A 103 -9.91 12.16 19.83
CA ASN A 103 -9.43 13.52 19.70
C ASN A 103 -9.92 14.11 18.37
N ARG A 104 -10.09 15.43 18.29
CA ARG A 104 -10.41 16.11 17.02
C ARG A 104 -9.28 17.04 16.63
N ILE A 105 -8.83 16.90 15.39
CA ILE A 105 -7.77 17.71 14.81
C ILE A 105 -8.22 18.21 13.45
N ASN A 106 -7.82 19.42 13.07
CA ASN A 106 -8.07 19.88 11.71
C ASN A 106 -7.34 18.97 10.71
N ALA A 107 -8.06 18.38 9.75
CA ALA A 107 -7.50 17.40 8.80
C ALA A 107 -6.29 17.96 8.04
N ARG A 108 -6.34 19.25 7.68
CA ARG A 108 -5.23 19.91 6.96
C ARG A 108 -4.00 20.08 7.83
N GLU A 109 -4.16 20.35 9.13
CA GLU A 109 -3.02 20.45 10.03
C GLU A 109 -2.38 19.07 10.25
N LEU A 110 -3.18 18.02 10.42
CA LEU A 110 -2.65 16.65 10.48
C LEU A 110 -1.89 16.27 9.19
N PHE A 111 -2.44 16.60 8.01
CA PHE A 111 -1.76 16.30 6.75
C PHE A 111 -0.47 17.12 6.58
N LYS A 112 -0.46 18.39 7.02
CA LYS A 112 0.77 19.19 7.06
C LYS A 112 1.83 18.59 7.97
N MET A 113 1.44 18.01 9.12
CA MET A 113 2.38 17.31 10.00
C MET A 113 3.04 16.16 9.24
N ALA A 114 2.26 15.29 8.59
CA ALA A 114 2.79 14.19 7.79
C ALA A 114 3.73 14.66 6.68
N MET A 115 3.37 15.73 5.96
CA MET A 115 4.21 16.31 4.92
C MET A 115 5.53 16.90 5.46
N ARG A 116 5.50 17.55 6.63
CA ARG A 116 6.71 18.08 7.27
C ARG A 116 7.67 16.95 7.63
N THR A 117 7.18 15.90 8.28
CA THR A 117 7.98 14.70 8.57
C THR A 117 8.56 14.12 7.28
N GLN A 118 7.78 14.06 6.20
CA GLN A 118 8.23 13.53 4.91
C GLN A 118 9.34 14.38 4.27
N VAL A 119 9.28 15.70 4.40
CA VAL A 119 10.37 16.59 3.96
C VAL A 119 11.63 16.40 4.79
N GLU A 120 11.48 16.21 6.11
CA GLU A 120 12.60 16.07 7.04
C GLU A 120 13.30 14.71 6.95
N THR A 121 12.53 13.63 6.77
CA THR A 121 13.03 12.25 6.94
C THR A 121 12.89 11.39 5.68
N GLY A 122 12.17 11.85 4.66
CA GLY A 122 11.73 11.03 3.52
C GLY A 122 10.54 10.11 3.83
N LEU A 123 10.05 10.09 5.08
CA LEU A 123 9.00 9.21 5.61
C LEU A 123 7.91 10.05 6.31
N PRO A 124 6.66 9.57 6.42
CA PRO A 124 6.19 8.23 6.13
C PRO A 124 5.93 7.98 4.63
N TYR A 125 5.86 6.71 4.27
CA TYR A 125 5.18 6.28 3.05
C TYR A 125 3.68 6.59 3.15
N MET A 126 3.02 6.73 2.01
CA MET A 126 1.58 7.02 1.95
C MET A 126 0.89 6.03 1.02
N SER A 127 -0.11 5.32 1.51
CA SER A 127 -0.97 4.45 0.71
C SER A 127 -2.40 4.98 0.68
N PHE A 128 -3.03 4.93 -0.49
CA PHE A 128 -4.42 5.38 -0.67
C PHE A 128 -5.34 4.15 -0.72
N LYS A 129 -5.88 3.79 0.46
CA LYS A 129 -6.61 2.54 0.71
C LYS A 129 -7.79 2.35 -0.23
N ASP A 130 -8.58 3.40 -0.44
CA ASP A 130 -9.80 3.33 -1.24
C ASP A 130 -9.50 3.12 -2.72
N THR A 131 -8.48 3.81 -3.25
CA THR A 131 -8.00 3.61 -4.63
C THR A 131 -7.49 2.19 -4.84
N ILE A 132 -6.64 1.71 -3.93
CA ILE A 132 -6.05 0.37 -4.00
C ILE A 132 -7.15 -0.70 -3.95
N ASN A 133 -8.10 -0.59 -3.02
CA ASN A 133 -9.17 -1.57 -2.88
C ASN A 133 -10.18 -1.52 -4.02
N ARG A 134 -10.44 -0.34 -4.61
CA ARG A 134 -11.29 -0.23 -5.81
C ARG A 134 -10.68 -0.90 -7.04
N ALA A 135 -9.36 -0.90 -7.14
CA ALA A 135 -8.60 -1.57 -8.20
C ALA A 135 -8.27 -3.04 -7.90
N ASN A 136 -8.58 -3.53 -6.69
CA ASN A 136 -8.29 -4.90 -6.30
C ASN A 136 -9.13 -5.90 -7.13
N PRO A 137 -8.52 -6.84 -7.88
CA PRO A 137 -9.27 -7.84 -8.63
C PRO A 137 -10.00 -8.86 -7.74
N ASN A 138 -9.58 -8.99 -6.47
CA ASN A 138 -10.08 -9.98 -5.51
C ASN A 138 -10.91 -9.36 -4.38
N GLN A 139 -11.65 -8.26 -4.65
CA GLN A 139 -12.53 -7.60 -3.67
C GLN A 139 -13.56 -8.53 -3.02
N HIS A 140 -13.95 -9.60 -3.73
CA HIS A 140 -14.91 -10.58 -3.24
C HIS A 140 -14.34 -11.52 -2.16
N GLU A 141 -13.02 -11.55 -1.97
CA GLU A 141 -12.35 -12.43 -1.00
C GLU A 141 -11.77 -11.68 0.21
N GLY A 142 -11.80 -10.36 0.20
CA GLY A 142 -11.20 -9.56 1.25
C GLY A 142 -10.83 -8.16 0.78
N TYR A 143 -9.94 -7.54 1.55
CA TYR A 143 -9.48 -6.18 1.32
C TYR A 143 -7.97 -6.09 1.51
N ILE A 144 -7.41 -4.99 1.03
CA ILE A 144 -5.99 -4.66 1.10
C ILE A 144 -5.82 -3.59 2.19
N PRO A 145 -5.16 -3.91 3.32
CA PRO A 145 -5.02 -2.97 4.44
C PRO A 145 -3.92 -1.93 4.20
N ALA A 146 -2.83 -2.30 3.53
CA ALA A 146 -1.65 -1.46 3.33
C ALA A 146 -0.77 -2.04 2.20
N THR A 147 0.33 -1.35 1.89
CA THR A 147 1.35 -1.81 0.92
C THR A 147 2.56 -2.44 1.61
N ASN A 148 3.37 -3.18 0.83
CA ASN A 148 4.66 -3.71 1.28
C ASN A 148 5.71 -2.61 1.58
N LEU A 149 6.92 -3.04 1.95
CA LEU A 149 8.07 -2.19 2.29
C LEU A 149 8.42 -1.14 1.21
N CYS A 150 8.31 -1.51 -0.06
CA CYS A 150 8.68 -0.66 -1.20
C CYS A 150 7.47 0.03 -1.85
N THR A 151 6.27 -0.14 -1.29
CA THR A 151 4.99 0.50 -1.66
C THR A 151 4.39 0.12 -3.02
N GLU A 152 5.02 -0.77 -3.78
CA GLU A 152 4.60 -1.20 -5.12
C GLU A 152 3.67 -2.42 -5.11
N SER A 153 3.70 -3.22 -4.04
CA SER A 153 3.04 -4.51 -4.01
C SER A 153 2.04 -4.61 -2.86
N PHE A 154 0.85 -5.13 -3.18
CA PHE A 154 -0.26 -5.23 -2.26
C PHE A 154 -1.29 -6.26 -2.72
N SER A 155 -1.91 -6.96 -1.78
CA SER A 155 -3.00 -7.91 -2.03
C SER A 155 -3.86 -8.09 -0.78
N ASN A 156 -4.91 -8.90 -0.89
CA ASN A 156 -5.65 -9.35 0.29
C ASN A 156 -4.73 -10.09 1.26
N VAL A 157 -4.91 -9.83 2.56
CA VAL A 157 -4.25 -10.52 3.66
C VAL A 157 -5.25 -10.79 4.76
N VAL A 158 -5.00 -11.84 5.54
CA VAL A 158 -5.82 -12.21 6.71
C VAL A 158 -4.88 -12.57 7.84
N PRO A 159 -4.96 -11.91 9.02
CA PRO A 159 -4.09 -12.19 10.16
C PRO A 159 -4.01 -13.69 10.46
N GLY A 160 -2.79 -14.22 10.51
CA GLY A 160 -2.53 -15.64 10.80
C GLY A 160 -2.84 -16.64 9.67
N GLN A 161 -3.50 -16.22 8.58
CA GLN A 161 -3.94 -17.12 7.51
C GLN A 161 -3.27 -16.81 6.16
N TYR A 162 -3.26 -15.55 5.73
CA TYR A 162 -2.70 -15.12 4.45
C TYR A 162 -1.78 -13.91 4.66
N SER A 163 -0.50 -14.08 4.35
CA SER A 163 0.51 -13.02 4.40
C SER A 163 1.08 -12.78 3.01
N HIS A 164 0.98 -11.54 2.53
CA HIS A 164 1.38 -11.16 1.19
C HIS A 164 2.84 -11.54 0.89
N THR A 165 3.04 -12.25 -0.22
CA THR A 165 4.36 -12.63 -0.72
C THR A 165 4.57 -12.06 -2.13
N CYS A 166 5.69 -11.37 -2.35
CA CYS A 166 6.00 -10.75 -3.63
C CYS A 166 6.93 -11.64 -4.45
N ASN A 167 6.48 -12.09 -5.62
CA ASN A 167 7.31 -12.77 -6.61
C ASN A 167 7.59 -11.78 -7.75
N LEU A 168 8.80 -11.19 -7.81
CA LEU A 168 9.08 -10.01 -8.62
C LEU A 168 10.14 -10.25 -9.69
N VAL A 169 9.94 -9.66 -10.87
CA VAL A 169 10.95 -9.53 -11.94
C VAL A 169 10.86 -8.14 -12.56
N SER A 170 11.92 -7.68 -13.21
CA SER A 170 11.92 -6.39 -13.92
C SER A 170 12.40 -6.53 -15.34
N LEU A 171 11.59 -6.05 -16.28
CA LEU A 171 11.93 -5.93 -17.69
C LEU A 171 13.01 -4.84 -17.88
N ASN A 172 14.10 -5.16 -18.57
CA ASN A 172 15.14 -4.19 -18.89
C ASN A 172 14.80 -3.39 -20.14
N LEU A 173 14.08 -2.28 -19.99
CA LEU A 173 13.61 -1.45 -21.11
C LEU A 173 14.75 -0.84 -21.93
N ALA A 174 15.93 -0.66 -21.34
CA ALA A 174 17.10 -0.14 -22.06
C ALA A 174 17.57 -1.10 -23.18
N ASN A 175 17.32 -2.40 -23.02
CA ASN A 175 17.82 -3.45 -23.90
C ASN A 175 16.72 -4.33 -24.54
N ILE A 176 15.44 -4.02 -24.31
CA ILE A 176 14.34 -4.95 -24.64
C ILE A 176 14.07 -5.10 -26.14
N GLY A 177 14.57 -4.19 -26.96
CA GLY A 177 14.37 -4.21 -28.42
C GLY A 177 12.88 -4.21 -28.80
N ASP A 178 12.56 -4.91 -29.89
CA ASP A 178 11.17 -5.09 -30.39
C ASP A 178 10.49 -6.35 -29.80
N ASP A 179 11.21 -7.14 -28.98
CA ASP A 179 10.76 -8.42 -28.44
C ASP A 179 10.01 -8.30 -27.09
N LEU A 180 9.49 -7.10 -26.77
CA LEU A 180 8.76 -6.83 -25.53
C LEU A 180 7.66 -7.87 -25.21
N PRO A 181 6.81 -8.30 -26.18
CA PRO A 181 5.81 -9.34 -25.93
C PRO A 181 6.39 -10.64 -25.38
N MET A 182 7.45 -11.15 -26.02
CA MET A 182 8.12 -12.40 -25.64
C MET A 182 8.69 -12.31 -24.21
N HIS A 183 9.29 -11.17 -23.86
CA HIS A 183 9.85 -10.94 -22.54
C HIS A 183 8.78 -10.83 -21.45
N CYS A 184 7.64 -10.22 -21.74
CA CYS A 184 6.48 -10.20 -20.84
C CYS A 184 5.97 -11.62 -20.55
N GLU A 185 5.75 -12.42 -21.59
CA GLU A 185 5.28 -13.82 -21.46
C GLU A 185 6.27 -14.66 -20.63
N THR A 186 7.55 -14.56 -20.98
CA THR A 186 8.62 -15.29 -20.29
C THR A 186 8.69 -14.90 -18.82
N SER A 187 8.53 -13.60 -18.52
CA SER A 187 8.53 -13.08 -17.15
C SER A 187 7.38 -13.67 -16.32
N VAL A 188 6.17 -13.72 -16.87
CA VAL A 188 5.01 -14.34 -16.21
C VAL A 188 5.28 -15.82 -15.95
N ARG A 189 5.78 -16.57 -16.94
CA ARG A 189 6.09 -18.00 -16.77
C ARG A 189 7.13 -18.24 -15.68
N ILE A 190 8.20 -17.45 -15.66
CA ILE A 190 9.27 -17.59 -14.67
C ILE A 190 8.71 -17.34 -13.27
N LEU A 191 7.90 -16.30 -13.10
CA LEU A 191 7.33 -15.96 -11.80
C LEU A 191 6.32 -16.99 -11.34
N ASP A 192 5.46 -17.50 -12.23
CA ASP A 192 4.51 -18.55 -11.87
C ASP A 192 5.22 -19.84 -11.42
N ASN A 193 6.24 -20.29 -12.18
CA ASN A 193 7.07 -21.42 -11.77
C ASN A 193 7.81 -21.15 -10.44
N THR A 194 8.20 -19.89 -10.18
CA THR A 194 8.92 -19.52 -8.95
C THR A 194 8.05 -19.73 -7.73
N ILE A 195 6.73 -19.56 -7.83
CA ILE A 195 5.80 -19.83 -6.71
C ILE A 195 5.92 -21.28 -6.25
N ASP A 196 5.94 -22.23 -7.19
CA ASP A 196 6.01 -23.66 -6.88
C ASP A 196 7.39 -24.09 -6.34
N LEU A 197 8.44 -23.34 -6.68
CA LEU A 197 9.82 -23.60 -6.24
C LEU A 197 10.15 -22.90 -4.91
N THR A 198 9.35 -21.91 -4.51
CA THR A 198 9.65 -21.08 -3.33
C THR A 198 9.27 -21.81 -2.05
N HIS A 199 10.24 -21.98 -1.15
CA HIS A 199 9.97 -22.41 0.21
C HIS A 199 9.63 -21.19 1.08
N ALA A 200 8.33 -21.00 1.35
CA ALA A 200 7.88 -19.90 2.18
C ALA A 200 8.43 -20.00 3.63
N PRO A 201 8.81 -18.88 4.25
CA PRO A 201 9.39 -18.88 5.60
C PRO A 201 8.39 -19.26 6.70
N PHE A 202 7.08 -19.16 6.45
CA PHE A 202 6.01 -19.52 7.39
C PHE A 202 4.70 -19.82 6.66
N GLN A 203 3.78 -20.53 7.33
CA GLN A 203 2.58 -21.11 6.73
C GLN A 203 1.66 -20.07 6.07
N ALA A 204 1.43 -18.92 6.70
CA ALA A 204 0.55 -17.91 6.14
C ALA A 204 1.08 -17.29 4.83
N SER A 205 2.40 -17.27 4.62
CA SER A 205 3.02 -16.88 3.34
C SER A 205 2.84 -17.98 2.28
N GLN A 206 3.02 -19.25 2.65
CA GLN A 206 2.74 -20.38 1.74
C GLN A 206 1.27 -20.38 1.29
N ASN A 207 0.34 -20.28 2.24
CA ASN A 207 -1.10 -20.25 1.97
C ASN A 207 -1.48 -19.11 1.02
N HIS A 208 -0.83 -17.94 1.15
CA HIS A 208 -1.06 -16.80 0.27
C HIS A 208 -0.56 -17.07 -1.15
N ASN A 209 0.67 -17.57 -1.29
CA ASN A 209 1.23 -17.97 -2.58
C ASN A 209 0.37 -19.03 -3.28
N ASP A 210 -0.03 -20.09 -2.58
CA ASP A 210 -0.84 -21.18 -3.12
C ASP A 210 -2.22 -20.68 -3.56
N ARG A 211 -2.83 -19.77 -2.79
CA ARG A 211 -4.18 -19.27 -3.05
C ARG A 211 -4.22 -18.24 -4.17
N TYR A 212 -3.35 -17.24 -4.11
CA TYR A 212 -3.43 -16.04 -4.95
C TYR A 212 -2.45 -16.05 -6.12
N ARG A 213 -1.39 -16.85 -6.04
CA ARG A 213 -0.30 -16.92 -7.03
C ARG A 213 0.16 -15.54 -7.51
N THR A 214 0.30 -14.60 -6.57
CA THR A 214 0.60 -13.20 -6.89
C THR A 214 2.01 -13.06 -7.49
N ILE A 215 2.09 -12.41 -8.65
CA ILE A 215 3.33 -12.09 -9.35
C ILE A 215 3.41 -10.59 -9.64
N GLY A 216 4.61 -10.05 -9.76
CA GLY A 216 4.86 -8.66 -10.12
C GLY A 216 5.90 -8.55 -11.23
N VAL A 217 5.43 -8.20 -12.44
CA VAL A 217 6.30 -7.87 -13.58
C VAL A 217 6.48 -6.34 -13.60
N GLY A 218 7.63 -5.89 -13.14
CA GLY A 218 8.04 -4.48 -13.17
C GLY A 218 8.89 -4.15 -14.40
N ALA A 219 9.43 -2.92 -14.40
CA ALA A 219 10.33 -2.45 -15.44
C ALA A 219 11.45 -1.59 -14.84
N MET A 220 12.64 -1.66 -15.46
CA MET A 220 13.79 -0.80 -15.19
C MET A 220 14.33 -0.21 -16.51
N GLY A 221 15.11 0.86 -16.43
CA GLY A 221 15.70 1.50 -17.63
C GLY A 221 14.72 2.35 -18.45
N LEU A 222 13.65 2.86 -17.84
CA LEU A 222 12.70 3.75 -18.53
C LEU A 222 13.38 5.04 -19.02
N ALA A 223 14.31 5.60 -18.24
CA ALA A 223 15.07 6.80 -18.62
C ALA A 223 15.88 6.55 -19.90
N ASP A 224 16.56 5.41 -19.99
CA ASP A 224 17.33 4.97 -21.15
C ASP A 224 16.42 4.72 -22.36
N TRP A 225 15.29 4.03 -22.15
CA TRP A 225 14.29 3.77 -23.19
C TRP A 225 13.76 5.05 -23.81
N LEU A 226 13.52 6.08 -22.99
CA LEU A 226 13.12 7.42 -23.43
C LEU A 226 14.27 8.11 -24.18
N ALA A 227 15.48 8.11 -23.62
CA ALA A 227 16.64 8.80 -24.18
C ALA A 227 17.02 8.29 -25.57
N ILE A 228 17.01 6.96 -25.78
CA ILE A 228 17.27 6.33 -27.09
C ILE A 228 16.24 6.80 -28.13
N ARG A 229 14.99 7.01 -27.71
CA ARG A 229 13.89 7.48 -28.56
C ARG A 229 13.81 9.01 -28.68
N ARG A 230 14.77 9.74 -28.09
CA ARG A 230 14.77 11.20 -27.99
C ARG A 230 13.50 11.76 -27.36
N LEU A 231 12.92 11.00 -26.43
CA LEU A 231 11.77 11.39 -25.61
C LEU A 231 12.24 11.84 -24.23
N GLY A 232 11.37 12.58 -23.55
CA GLY A 232 11.52 12.92 -22.12
C GLY A 232 10.27 12.51 -21.33
N TYR A 233 10.36 12.53 -20.00
CA TYR A 233 9.28 12.11 -19.09
C TYR A 233 7.93 12.84 -19.26
N HIS A 234 7.90 13.97 -19.96
CA HIS A 234 6.66 14.68 -20.29
C HIS A 234 5.84 14.01 -21.41
N HIS A 235 6.42 13.06 -22.16
CA HIS A 235 5.73 12.27 -23.18
C HIS A 235 4.92 11.14 -22.54
N LYS A 236 3.85 11.51 -21.83
CA LYS A 236 3.05 10.59 -21.02
C LYS A 236 2.34 9.54 -21.87
N GLU A 237 1.96 9.89 -23.09
CA GLU A 237 1.28 9.00 -24.03
C GLU A 237 2.15 7.80 -24.39
N ALA A 238 3.40 8.04 -24.79
CA ALA A 238 4.36 6.98 -25.12
C ALA A 238 4.69 6.08 -23.91
N ILE A 239 4.76 6.66 -22.71
CA ILE A 239 4.95 5.88 -21.47
C ILE A 239 3.71 5.05 -21.18
N SER A 240 2.52 5.62 -21.34
CA SER A 240 1.25 4.93 -21.14
C SER A 240 1.10 3.74 -22.09
N GLU A 241 1.35 3.93 -23.38
CA GLU A 241 1.30 2.86 -24.40
C GLU A 241 2.28 1.73 -24.09
N LEU A 242 3.49 2.06 -23.61
CA LEU A 242 4.48 1.06 -23.19
C LEU A 242 3.95 0.19 -22.03
N PHE A 243 3.43 0.81 -20.97
CA PHE A 243 2.92 0.07 -19.82
C PHE A 243 1.58 -0.63 -20.10
N GLU A 244 0.75 -0.09 -20.99
CA GLU A 244 -0.44 -0.76 -21.52
C GLU A 244 -0.05 -2.04 -22.28
N THR A 245 0.99 -1.97 -23.12
CA THR A 245 1.52 -3.14 -23.84
C THR A 245 2.04 -4.20 -22.87
N ILE A 246 2.80 -3.80 -21.85
CA ILE A 246 3.27 -4.71 -20.79
C ILE A 246 2.07 -5.36 -20.09
N GLY A 247 1.09 -4.57 -19.65
CA GLY A 247 -0.13 -5.06 -19.01
C GLY A 247 -0.90 -6.06 -19.89
N TYR A 248 -1.14 -5.73 -21.15
CA TYR A 248 -1.82 -6.60 -22.10
C TYR A 248 -1.12 -7.97 -22.25
N HIS A 249 0.18 -7.98 -22.55
CA HIS A 249 0.89 -9.24 -22.79
C HIS A 249 1.03 -10.09 -21.53
N THR A 250 1.25 -9.47 -20.37
CA THR A 250 1.33 -10.18 -19.09
C THR A 250 -0.01 -10.79 -18.68
N THR A 251 -1.10 -10.03 -18.77
CA THR A 251 -2.46 -10.53 -18.48
C THR A 251 -2.88 -11.63 -19.44
N ARG A 252 -2.70 -11.44 -20.76
CA ARG A 252 -3.04 -12.47 -21.75
C ARG A 252 -2.28 -13.77 -21.48
N TYR A 253 -0.98 -13.71 -21.21
CA TYR A 253 -0.21 -14.92 -20.97
C TYR A 253 -0.61 -15.62 -19.66
N SER A 254 -0.95 -14.85 -18.62
CA SER A 254 -1.55 -15.42 -17.40
C SER A 254 -2.85 -16.17 -17.69
N MET A 255 -3.69 -15.66 -18.62
CA MET A 255 -4.89 -16.39 -19.07
C MET A 255 -4.56 -17.66 -19.85
N GLU A 256 -3.47 -17.68 -20.62
CA GLU A 256 -3.02 -18.88 -21.35
C GLU A 256 -2.49 -19.95 -20.41
N LEU A 257 -1.79 -19.58 -19.33
CA LEU A 257 -1.36 -20.52 -18.28
C LEU A 257 -2.53 -21.14 -17.51
N ALA A 258 -3.69 -20.48 -17.51
CA ALA A 258 -4.88 -20.95 -16.81
C ALA A 258 -5.70 -21.99 -17.61
N GLN A 259 -5.38 -22.22 -18.89
CA GLN A 259 -6.04 -23.20 -19.77
C GLN A 259 -5.46 -24.61 -19.57
#